data_AF-A0AAV2H2D0-F1
#
_entry.id   AF-A0AAV2H2D0-F1
#
_cell.length_a   1.000
_cell.length_b   1.000
_cell.length_c   1.000
_cell.angle_alpha   90.00
_cell.angle_beta   90.00
_cell.angle_gamma   90.00
#
_symmetry.space_group_name_H-M   'P 1'
#
loop_
_entity.id
_entity.type
_entity.pdbx_description
1 polymer ?
#
loop_
_entity_poly.entity_id
_entity_poly.type
_entity_poly.pdbx_seq_one_letter_code
_entity_poly.pdbx_strand_id
1 'polypeptide(L)'
;GNPSISNLLSLKYSSQHFALTKPYNDQGDMCFFDIFKYLKQNDITIFIYNIQLLVNREFYDINISKHNLDIELSPLGRSSRGLSTLTKMFSTEKEHLLCTSLLTMCPVIVSKRKKAEFSEELKSIYPENPKLQAYEIQFFTRFDQAFHLRSTVPYNQIDFNYHIGFYYYVDHVMNAIFTALK
;
A
#
# COMPACT_ATOMS: atom_id res chain seq x y z
N GLY A 1 -12.23 -15.82 10.82
CA GLY A 1 -11.70 -14.74 11.65
C GLY A 1 -11.53 -13.54 10.77
N ASN A 2 -11.89 -12.36 11.27
CA ASN A 2 -11.74 -11.12 10.52
C ASN A 2 -10.24 -10.85 10.31
N PRO A 3 -9.81 -10.46 9.10
CA PRO A 3 -8.39 -10.22 8.85
C PRO A 3 -7.92 -8.99 9.63
N SER A 4 -6.68 -9.03 10.12
CA SER A 4 -6.03 -7.85 10.66
C SER A 4 -5.84 -6.78 9.58
N ILE A 5 -5.73 -5.51 9.99
CA ILE A 5 -5.41 -4.42 9.07
C ILE A 5 -4.08 -4.68 8.36
N SER A 6 -3.09 -5.26 9.05
CA SER A 6 -1.82 -5.69 8.46
C SER A 6 -2.01 -6.71 7.32
N ASN A 7 -2.90 -7.69 7.49
CA ASN A 7 -3.23 -8.65 6.44
C ASN A 7 -3.94 -7.98 5.25
N LEU A 8 -4.84 -7.02 5.49
CA LEU A 8 -5.50 -6.26 4.42
C LEU A 8 -4.50 -5.43 3.62
N LEU A 9 -3.54 -4.79 4.29
CA LEU A 9 -2.49 -4.03 3.64
C LEU A 9 -1.50 -4.93 2.89
N SER A 10 -1.17 -6.10 3.44
CA SER A 10 -0.34 -7.10 2.78
C SER A 10 -1.01 -7.63 1.51
N LEU A 11 -2.31 -7.98 1.59
CA LEU A 11 -3.11 -8.40 0.44
C LEU A 11 -3.11 -7.33 -0.64
N LYS A 12 -3.43 -6.08 -0.27
CA LYS A 12 -3.39 -4.93 -1.19
C LYS A 12 -2.04 -4.81 -1.90
N TYR A 13 -0.94 -4.82 -1.14
CA TYR A 13 0.40 -4.67 -1.70
C TYR A 13 0.76 -5.80 -2.67
N SER A 14 0.37 -7.02 -2.30
CA SER A 14 0.56 -8.21 -3.13
C SER A 14 -0.23 -8.13 -4.43
N SER A 15 -1.49 -7.69 -4.38
CA SER A 15 -2.31 -7.48 -5.57
C SER A 15 -1.73 -6.41 -6.50
N GLN A 16 -1.19 -5.32 -5.95
CA GLN A 16 -0.52 -4.27 -6.74
C GLN A 16 0.76 -4.76 -7.40
N HIS A 17 1.60 -5.51 -6.67
CA HIS A 17 2.75 -6.19 -7.25
C HIS A 17 2.31 -7.06 -8.43
N PHE A 18 1.32 -7.92 -8.20
CA PHE A 18 0.82 -8.85 -9.22
C PHE A 18 0.32 -8.13 -10.47
N ALA A 19 -0.47 -7.05 -10.32
CA ALA A 19 -0.98 -6.28 -11.45
C ALA A 19 0.14 -5.61 -12.27
N LEU A 20 1.22 -5.20 -11.62
CA LEU A 20 2.39 -4.61 -12.28
C LEU A 20 3.33 -5.66 -12.88
N THR A 21 3.09 -6.95 -12.61
CA THR A 21 3.92 -8.07 -13.10
C THR A 21 3.14 -9.09 -13.94
N LYS A 22 1.85 -8.87 -14.25
CA LYS A 22 1.01 -9.81 -15.01
C LYS A 22 1.43 -9.82 -16.49
N PRO A 23 1.48 -10.99 -17.17
CA PRO A 23 1.71 -11.05 -18.61
C PRO A 23 0.63 -10.29 -19.38
N TYR A 24 1.04 -9.62 -20.48
CA TYR A 24 0.17 -8.80 -21.33
C TYR A 24 -0.93 -9.61 -22.04
N ASN A 25 -0.73 -10.91 -22.18
CA ASN A 25 -1.67 -11.83 -22.83
C ASN A 25 -1.67 -13.20 -22.11
N ASP A 26 -2.72 -13.99 -22.36
CA ASP A 26 -2.86 -15.34 -21.81
C ASP A 26 -1.89 -16.36 -22.46
N GLN A 27 -1.05 -15.92 -23.41
CA GLN A 27 -0.06 -16.77 -24.10
C GLN A 27 1.26 -16.88 -23.32
N GLY A 28 1.39 -16.18 -22.19
CA GLY A 28 2.54 -16.33 -21.30
C GLY A 28 3.84 -15.70 -21.83
N ASP A 29 3.73 -14.65 -22.65
CA ASP A 29 4.91 -13.89 -23.10
C ASP A 29 5.77 -13.45 -21.90
N MET A 30 6.99 -13.99 -21.84
CA MET A 30 7.98 -13.78 -20.77
C MET A 30 8.67 -12.41 -20.85
N CYS A 31 8.20 -11.50 -21.71
CA CYS A 31 8.65 -10.11 -21.70
C CYS A 31 7.94 -9.35 -20.58
N PHE A 32 8.33 -9.63 -19.35
CA PHE A 32 7.86 -8.93 -18.16
C PHE A 32 8.25 -7.46 -18.25
N PHE A 33 7.28 -6.55 -18.13
CA PHE A 33 7.60 -5.22 -17.63
C PHE A 33 7.77 -5.32 -16.11
N ASP A 34 8.91 -5.85 -15.68
CA ASP A 34 9.25 -5.91 -14.27
C ASP A 34 9.70 -4.50 -13.83
N ILE A 35 8.73 -3.69 -13.41
CA ILE A 35 8.99 -2.36 -12.86
C ILE A 35 10.01 -2.43 -11.72
N PHE A 36 10.05 -3.52 -10.94
CA PHE A 36 11.01 -3.67 -9.85
C PHE A 36 12.42 -3.93 -10.34
N LYS A 37 12.58 -4.69 -11.42
CA LYS A 37 13.87 -4.81 -12.12
C LYS A 37 14.33 -3.47 -12.67
N TYR A 38 13.45 -2.73 -13.34
CA TYR A 38 13.75 -1.38 -13.83
C TYR A 38 14.19 -0.45 -12.69
N LEU A 39 13.40 -0.40 -11.61
CA LEU A 39 13.67 0.42 -10.43
C LEU A 39 15.04 0.07 -9.84
N LYS A 40 15.32 -1.22 -9.63
CA LYS A 40 16.60 -1.72 -9.11
C LYS A 40 17.79 -1.35 -10.00
N GLN A 41 17.66 -1.49 -11.32
CA GLN A 41 18.73 -1.16 -12.28
C GLN A 41 19.06 0.34 -12.29
N ASN A 42 18.11 1.19 -11.91
CA ASN A 42 18.26 2.63 -11.91
C ASN A 42 18.52 3.22 -10.51
N ASP A 43 18.82 2.39 -9.49
CA ASP A 43 19.01 2.82 -8.09
C ASP A 43 17.77 3.56 -7.53
N ILE A 44 16.57 3.19 -7.99
CA ILE A 44 15.30 3.77 -7.54
C ILE A 44 14.50 2.72 -6.76
N THR A 45 13.79 3.15 -5.72
CA THR A 45 12.73 2.39 -5.07
C THR A 45 11.45 3.23 -4.95
N ILE A 46 10.31 2.59 -4.73
CA ILE A 46 9.04 3.28 -4.48
C ILE A 46 8.79 3.30 -2.97
N PHE A 47 8.87 4.49 -2.39
CA PHE A 47 8.62 4.73 -0.98
C PHE A 47 7.15 5.07 -0.74
N ILE A 48 6.47 4.29 0.10
CA ILE A 48 5.11 4.56 0.54
C ILE A 48 5.18 5.53 1.72
N TYR A 49 4.59 6.71 1.57
CA TYR A 49 4.61 7.73 2.63
C TYR A 49 3.23 8.05 3.19
N ASN A 50 2.15 7.62 2.52
CA ASN A 50 0.79 7.83 3.01
C ASN A 50 -0.09 6.62 2.66
N ILE A 51 -0.88 6.20 3.63
CA ILE A 51 -1.85 5.12 3.51
C ILE A 51 -3.14 5.61 4.17
N GLN A 52 -4.21 5.68 3.40
CA GLN A 52 -5.55 5.87 3.94
C GLN A 52 -6.33 4.58 3.73
N LEU A 53 -7.07 4.19 4.76
CA LEU A 53 -7.90 3.00 4.78
C LEU A 53 -9.26 3.39 5.33
N LEU A 54 -10.30 3.17 4.53
CA LEU A 54 -11.69 3.27 4.94
C LEU A 54 -12.26 1.86 4.91
N VAL A 55 -12.60 1.32 6.07
CA VAL A 55 -13.14 -0.03 6.19
C VAL A 55 -14.59 0.05 6.66
N ASN A 56 -15.49 -0.56 5.91
CA ASN A 56 -16.89 -0.67 6.28
C ASN A 56 -17.02 -1.63 7.48
N ARG A 57 -17.96 -1.35 8.39
CA ARG A 57 -18.22 -2.20 9.56
C ARG A 57 -18.59 -3.63 9.17
N GLU A 58 -19.25 -3.81 8.03
CA GLU A 58 -19.63 -5.12 7.48
C GLU A 58 -18.40 -6.03 7.24
N PHE A 59 -17.22 -5.45 7.00
CA PHE A 59 -15.96 -6.18 6.85
C PHE A 59 -15.63 -7.03 8.08
N TYR A 60 -16.07 -6.59 9.26
CA TYR A 60 -15.76 -7.20 10.55
C TYR A 60 -16.99 -7.83 11.21
N ASP A 61 -18.10 -8.02 10.48
CA ASP A 61 -19.29 -8.66 11.05
C ASP A 61 -19.03 -10.14 11.30
N ILE A 62 -19.01 -10.52 12.58
CA ILE A 62 -18.77 -11.89 13.06
C ILE A 62 -19.85 -12.87 12.59
N ASN A 63 -21.01 -12.37 12.17
CA ASN A 63 -22.13 -13.19 11.72
C ASN A 63 -22.09 -13.47 10.22
N ILE A 64 -21.23 -12.78 9.46
CA ILE A 64 -21.09 -12.99 8.02
C ILE A 64 -20.00 -14.04 7.76
N SER A 65 -20.27 -14.95 6.83
CA SER A 65 -19.29 -15.92 6.32
C SER A 65 -18.03 -15.22 5.83
N LYS A 66 -16.91 -15.94 5.83
CA LYS A 66 -15.65 -15.45 5.25
C LYS A 66 -15.93 -14.96 3.82
N HIS A 67 -15.83 -13.66 3.59
CA HIS A 67 -16.05 -13.07 2.28
C HIS A 67 -14.96 -13.52 1.31
N ASN A 68 -15.36 -14.08 0.17
CA ASN A 68 -14.51 -13.98 -1.01
C ASN A 68 -14.46 -12.50 -1.41
N LEU A 69 -13.26 -12.02 -1.77
CA LEU A 69 -13.01 -10.61 -2.05
C LEU A 69 -12.68 -10.41 -3.52
N ASP A 70 -13.42 -9.55 -4.19
CA ASP A 70 -13.02 -8.96 -5.46
C ASP A 70 -12.21 -7.70 -5.19
N ILE A 71 -11.04 -7.58 -5.83
CA ILE A 71 -10.11 -6.47 -5.62
C ILE A 71 -9.98 -5.69 -6.92
N GLU A 72 -10.47 -4.45 -6.92
CA GLU A 72 -10.27 -3.49 -7.99
C GLU A 72 -9.05 -2.64 -7.69
N LEU A 73 -8.12 -2.56 -8.64
CA LEU A 73 -6.92 -1.74 -8.56
C LEU A 73 -6.97 -0.66 -9.64
N SER A 74 -6.81 0.59 -9.24
CA SER A 74 -6.79 1.72 -10.17
C SER A 74 -5.57 2.60 -9.90
N PRO A 75 -4.63 2.75 -10.84
CA PRO A 75 -3.67 3.85 -10.77
C PRO A 75 -4.45 5.15 -10.92
N LEU A 76 -4.43 5.99 -9.90
CA LEU A 76 -5.09 7.29 -9.99
C LEU A 76 -4.24 8.32 -10.74
N GLY A 77 -2.94 8.04 -10.90
CA GLY A 77 -1.98 8.86 -11.62
C GLY A 77 -0.89 9.43 -10.71
N ARG A 78 -0.28 10.52 -11.14
CA ARG A 78 0.76 11.26 -10.39
C ARG A 78 0.41 12.73 -10.20
N SER A 79 0.95 13.31 -9.14
CA SER A 79 1.04 14.75 -8.90
C SER A 79 2.50 15.17 -8.70
N SER A 80 2.76 16.46 -8.46
CA SER A 80 4.09 16.94 -8.06
C SER A 80 4.61 16.28 -6.77
N ARG A 81 3.70 15.77 -5.93
CA ARG A 81 4.02 15.20 -4.61
C ARG A 81 4.32 13.71 -4.67
N GLY A 82 3.62 12.94 -5.50
CA GLY A 82 3.76 11.49 -5.55
C GLY A 82 2.90 10.79 -6.61
N LEU A 83 2.94 9.47 -6.60
CA LEU A 83 2.08 8.54 -7.31
C LEU A 83 0.95 8.10 -6.37
N SER A 84 -0.26 7.97 -6.89
CA SER A 84 -1.41 7.52 -6.10
C SER A 84 -2.05 6.28 -6.71
N THR A 85 -2.37 5.31 -5.87
CA THR A 85 -3.16 4.13 -6.25
C THR A 85 -4.37 3.99 -5.34
N LEU A 86 -5.52 3.69 -5.96
CA LEU A 86 -6.75 3.34 -5.27
C LEU A 86 -6.93 1.84 -5.35
N THR A 87 -7.29 1.24 -4.21
CA THR A 87 -7.75 -0.14 -4.15
C THR A 87 -9.13 -0.15 -3.54
N LYS A 88 -10.07 -0.82 -4.19
CA LYS A 88 -11.39 -1.12 -3.64
C LYS A 88 -11.52 -2.62 -3.49
N MET A 89 -12.06 -3.05 -2.36
CA MET A 89 -12.34 -4.45 -2.07
C MET A 89 -13.83 -4.62 -1.91
N PHE A 90 -14.41 -5.59 -2.61
CA PHE A 90 -15.84 -5.87 -2.63
C PHE A 90 -16.11 -7.29 -2.13
N SER A 91 -17.27 -7.50 -1.53
CA SER A 91 -17.77 -8.85 -1.25
C SER A 91 -18.30 -9.45 -2.55
N THR A 92 -17.82 -10.62 -2.97
CA THR A 92 -18.38 -11.29 -4.17
C THR A 92 -19.83 -11.71 -3.97
N GLU A 93 -20.24 -11.99 -2.72
CA GLU A 93 -21.60 -12.50 -2.41
C GLU A 93 -22.69 -11.43 -2.46
N LYS A 94 -22.32 -10.17 -2.22
CA LYS A 94 -23.27 -9.07 -1.98
C LYS A 94 -22.93 -7.81 -2.79
N GLU A 95 -21.89 -7.87 -3.62
CA GLU A 95 -21.40 -6.81 -4.52
C GLU A 95 -21.22 -5.43 -3.86
N HIS A 96 -21.05 -5.37 -2.53
CA HIS A 96 -20.90 -4.11 -1.80
C HIS A 96 -19.43 -3.82 -1.51
N LEU A 97 -19.12 -2.52 -1.47
CA LEU A 97 -17.81 -2.01 -1.13
C LEU A 97 -17.51 -2.21 0.36
N LEU A 98 -16.48 -2.99 0.61
CA LEU A 98 -16.07 -3.42 1.94
C LEU A 98 -14.90 -2.60 2.47
N CYS A 99 -13.93 -2.27 1.61
CA CYS A 99 -12.76 -1.50 1.98
C CYS A 99 -12.30 -0.63 0.81
N THR A 100 -11.93 0.61 1.10
CA THR A 100 -11.21 1.48 0.17
C THR A 100 -9.87 1.84 0.76
N SER A 101 -8.83 1.76 -0.06
CA SER A 101 -7.50 2.15 0.34
C SER A 101 -6.81 3.03 -0.69
N LEU A 102 -6.37 4.19 -0.25
CA LEU A 102 -5.52 5.10 -1.03
C LEU A 102 -4.08 4.96 -0.55
N LEU A 103 -3.17 4.69 -1.48
CA LEU A 103 -1.73 4.73 -1.26
C LEU A 103 -1.16 5.95 -1.97
N THR A 104 -0.28 6.67 -1.29
CA THR A 104 0.55 7.69 -1.93
C THR A 104 2.02 7.37 -1.74
N MET A 105 2.76 7.45 -2.85
CA MET A 105 4.10 6.92 -2.96
C MET A 105 5.00 7.92 -3.69
N CYS A 106 6.31 7.85 -3.50
CA CYS A 106 7.26 8.61 -4.29
C CYS A 106 8.47 7.75 -4.67
N PRO A 107 9.09 7.99 -5.83
CA PRO A 107 10.34 7.35 -6.16
C PRO A 107 11.47 7.98 -5.32
N VAL A 108 12.40 7.14 -4.86
CA VAL A 108 13.54 7.53 -4.03
C VAL A 108 14.78 6.88 -4.58
N ILE A 109 15.87 7.66 -4.71
CA ILE A 109 17.20 7.16 -5.05
C ILE A 109 17.75 6.43 -3.83
N VAL A 110 17.98 5.13 -3.93
CA VAL A 110 18.34 4.26 -2.79
C VAL A 110 19.69 4.66 -2.19
N SER A 111 20.72 4.84 -3.03
CA SER A 111 22.06 5.24 -2.57
C SER A 111 22.07 6.61 -1.86
N LYS A 112 21.22 7.54 -2.29
CA LYS A 112 21.20 8.93 -1.77
C LYS A 112 20.13 9.17 -0.70
N ARG A 113 19.17 8.26 -0.56
CA ARG A 113 17.96 8.44 0.26
C ARG A 113 17.24 9.76 -0.02
N LYS A 114 17.21 10.17 -1.29
CA LYS A 114 16.58 11.41 -1.76
C LYS A 114 15.45 11.11 -2.73
N LYS A 115 14.42 11.95 -2.73
CA LYS A 115 13.34 11.88 -3.72
C LYS A 115 13.93 11.91 -5.13
N ALA A 116 13.55 10.95 -5.96
CA ALA A 116 13.92 10.91 -7.37
C ALA A 116 12.89 11.69 -8.20
N GLU A 117 13.29 12.08 -9.41
CA GLU A 117 12.33 12.51 -10.42
C GLU A 117 11.56 11.30 -10.97
N PHE A 118 10.38 11.55 -11.53
CA PHE A 118 9.64 10.50 -12.22
C PHE A 118 10.28 10.21 -13.57
N SER A 119 10.66 8.96 -13.81
CA SER A 119 11.10 8.52 -15.12
C SER A 119 9.94 8.46 -16.13
N GLU A 120 10.26 8.42 -17.43
CA GLU A 120 9.24 8.31 -18.48
C GLU A 120 8.41 7.03 -18.33
N GLU A 121 9.03 5.94 -17.88
CA GLU A 121 8.35 4.67 -17.58
C GLU A 121 7.36 4.82 -16.42
N LEU A 122 7.71 5.55 -15.36
CA LEU A 122 6.78 5.82 -14.27
C LEU A 122 5.67 6.78 -14.71
N LYS A 123 5.97 7.75 -15.58
CA LYS A 123 4.97 8.69 -16.12
C LYS A 123 3.97 7.99 -17.04
N SER A 124 4.37 6.94 -17.76
CA SER A 124 3.47 6.20 -18.64
C SER A 124 2.46 5.34 -17.85
N ILE A 125 2.91 4.73 -16.76
CA ILE A 125 2.03 3.94 -15.86
C ILE A 125 1.15 4.86 -15.00
N TYR A 126 1.71 5.98 -14.55
CA TYR A 126 1.04 6.96 -13.70
C TYR A 126 0.95 8.30 -14.44
N PRO A 127 -0.04 8.47 -15.32
CA PRO A 127 -0.25 9.73 -16.03
C PRO A 127 -0.52 10.86 -15.03
N GLU A 128 -0.24 12.09 -15.45
CA GLU A 128 -0.50 13.25 -14.63
C GLU A 128 -2.00 13.39 -14.35
N ASN A 129 -2.35 13.52 -13.07
CA ASN A 129 -3.73 13.74 -12.67
C ASN A 129 -3.80 14.88 -11.65
N PRO A 130 -4.12 16.12 -12.06
CA PRO A 130 -4.17 17.25 -11.15
C PRO A 130 -5.27 17.13 -10.09
N LYS A 131 -6.32 16.33 -10.35
CA LYS A 131 -7.40 16.08 -9.38
C LYS A 131 -6.95 15.24 -8.18
N LEU A 132 -5.76 14.65 -8.24
CA LEU A 132 -5.15 13.96 -7.10
C LEU A 132 -4.90 14.86 -5.90
N GLN A 133 -4.80 16.18 -6.11
CA GLN A 133 -4.68 17.13 -5.02
C GLN A 133 -5.87 17.06 -4.06
N ALA A 134 -7.06 16.67 -4.52
CA ALA A 134 -8.25 16.52 -3.68
C ALA A 134 -8.17 15.32 -2.72
N TYR A 135 -7.32 14.34 -3.02
CA TYR A 135 -7.06 13.18 -2.16
C TYR A 135 -5.84 13.41 -1.26
N GLU A 136 -5.35 14.65 -1.15
CA GLU A 136 -4.12 14.96 -0.42
C GLU A 136 -4.24 14.68 1.08
N ILE A 137 -3.29 13.86 1.52
CA ILE A 137 -2.71 13.69 2.85
C ILE A 137 -3.18 14.74 3.87
N GLN A 138 -4.00 14.30 4.82
CA GLN A 138 -4.05 14.99 6.10
C GLN A 138 -2.72 14.73 6.82
N PHE A 139 -1.95 15.79 7.04
CA PHE A 139 -0.74 15.67 7.85
C PHE A 139 -1.14 15.31 9.28
N PHE A 140 -0.53 14.25 9.81
CA PHE A 140 -0.71 13.90 11.22
C PHE A 140 0.07 14.90 12.07
N THR A 141 -0.63 15.61 12.94
CA THR A 141 0.00 16.43 13.98
C THR A 141 0.53 15.50 15.06
N ARG A 142 1.82 15.58 15.35
CA ARG A 142 2.40 14.86 16.49
C ARG A 142 1.88 15.49 17.78
N PHE A 143 1.31 14.67 18.66
CA PHE A 143 0.91 15.12 19.99
C PHE A 143 2.14 15.34 20.89
N ASP A 144 2.09 16.37 21.74
CA ASP A 144 3.16 16.69 22.69
C ASP A 144 3.31 15.62 23.78
N GLN A 145 2.22 14.93 24.11
CA GLN A 145 2.19 13.79 25.01
C GLN A 145 1.82 12.54 24.22
N ALA A 146 2.72 11.55 24.19
CA ALA A 146 2.49 10.29 23.50
C ALA A 146 2.86 9.11 24.42
N PHE A 147 2.09 8.03 24.34
CA PHE A 147 2.46 6.78 24.98
C PHE A 147 3.66 6.17 24.24
N HIS A 148 4.67 5.74 25.00
CA HIS A 148 5.89 5.16 24.46
C HIS A 148 5.94 3.66 24.76
N LEU A 149 5.95 2.84 23.71
CA LEU A 149 6.18 1.41 23.81
C LEU A 149 7.46 1.03 23.06
N ARG A 150 8.36 0.31 23.73
CA ARG A 150 9.51 -0.29 23.06
C ARG A 150 9.05 -1.55 22.35
N SER A 151 9.31 -1.63 21.05
CA SER A 151 9.06 -2.83 20.25
C SER A 151 10.37 -3.36 19.65
N THR A 152 10.47 -4.69 19.57
CA THR A 152 11.56 -5.38 18.89
C THR A 152 11.02 -5.95 17.59
N VAL A 153 11.73 -5.73 16.49
CA VAL A 153 11.34 -6.21 15.17
C VAL A 153 11.85 -7.64 14.99
N PRO A 154 10.95 -8.64 14.86
CA PRO A 154 11.36 -10.00 14.59
C PRO A 154 11.83 -10.17 13.13
N TYR A 155 12.72 -11.13 12.89
CA TYR A 155 13.33 -11.35 11.57
C TYR A 155 12.31 -11.61 10.45
N ASN A 156 11.20 -12.29 10.76
CA ASN A 156 10.14 -12.58 9.79
C ASN A 156 9.34 -11.33 9.33
N GLN A 157 9.60 -10.15 9.92
CA GLN A 157 9.03 -8.88 9.46
C GLN A 157 9.92 -8.12 8.48
N ILE A 158 11.14 -8.62 8.24
CA ILE A 158 12.09 -8.06 7.29
C ILE A 158 11.80 -8.62 5.90
N ASP A 159 11.60 -7.73 4.93
CA ASP A 159 11.38 -8.07 3.53
C ASP A 159 12.69 -8.43 2.82
N PHE A 160 12.57 -8.88 1.56
CA PHE A 160 13.72 -9.25 0.72
C PHE A 160 14.67 -8.07 0.40
N ASN A 161 14.25 -6.83 0.67
CA ASN A 161 15.06 -5.62 0.52
C ASN A 161 15.69 -5.17 1.85
N TYR A 162 15.62 -6.00 2.90
CA TYR A 162 16.13 -5.68 4.24
C TYR A 162 15.41 -4.51 4.91
N HIS A 163 14.14 -4.26 4.57
CA HIS A 163 13.29 -3.28 5.23
C HIS A 163 12.18 -3.97 6.02
N ILE A 164 11.66 -3.30 7.04
CA ILE A 164 10.44 -3.75 7.71
C ILE A 164 9.28 -3.59 6.72
N GLY A 165 8.54 -4.67 6.45
CA GLY A 165 7.33 -4.59 5.63
C GLY A 165 6.37 -3.53 6.19
N PHE A 166 5.94 -2.58 5.35
CA PHE A 166 5.22 -1.39 5.83
C PHE A 166 3.93 -1.74 6.61
N TYR A 167 3.30 -2.86 6.27
CA TYR A 167 2.07 -3.34 6.91
C TYR A 167 2.30 -3.82 8.36
N TYR A 168 3.53 -4.20 8.74
CA TYR A 168 3.86 -4.56 10.12
C TYR A 168 3.95 -3.36 11.05
N TYR A 169 4.17 -2.13 10.54
CA TYR A 169 4.10 -0.92 11.38
C TYR A 169 2.73 -0.75 12.02
N VAL A 170 1.66 -1.22 11.36
CA VAL A 170 0.31 -1.19 11.93
C VAL A 170 0.22 -2.10 13.15
N ASP A 171 0.82 -3.30 13.11
CA ASP A 171 0.80 -4.22 14.26
C ASP A 171 1.53 -3.62 15.47
N HIS A 172 2.66 -2.93 15.24
CA HIS A 172 3.39 -2.22 16.30
C HIS A 172 2.55 -1.10 16.92
N VAL A 173 1.84 -0.31 16.11
CA VAL A 173 0.94 0.76 16.58
C VAL A 173 -0.26 0.18 17.34
N MET A 174 -0.90 -0.87 16.82
CA MET A 174 -2.03 -1.51 17.47
C MET A 174 -1.63 -2.09 18.83
N ASN A 175 -0.45 -2.71 18.93
CA ASN A 175 0.07 -3.21 20.20
C ASN A 175 0.29 -2.08 21.22
N ALA A 176 0.81 -0.93 20.77
CA ALA A 176 0.96 0.25 21.63
C ALA A 176 -0.40 0.76 22.14
N ILE A 177 -1.43 0.83 21.28
CA ILE A 177 -2.78 1.20 21.67
C ILE A 177 -3.35 0.21 22.70
N PHE A 178 -3.30 -1.09 22.42
CA PHE A 178 -3.82 -2.11 23.35
C PHE A 178 -3.09 -2.12 24.69
N THR A 179 -1.79 -1.83 24.70
CA THR A 179 -1.02 -1.73 25.94
C THR A 179 -1.37 -0.47 26.72
N ALA A 180 -1.58 0.66 26.04
CA ALA A 180 -1.97 1.92 26.68
C ALA A 180 -3.38 1.91 27.27
N LEU A 181 -4.27 1.06 26.76
CA LEU A 181 -5.65 0.91 27.24
C LEU A 181 -5.80 -0.08 28.41
N LYS A 182 -4.73 -0.77 28.81
CA LYS A 182 -4.70 -1.68 29.97
C LYS A 182 -4.18 -0.95 31.21
#